data_AF-A0A257LH44-F1
#
_entry.id   AF-A0A257LH44-F1
#
_cell.length_a   1.000
_cell.length_b   1.000
_cell.length_c   1.000
_cell.angle_alpha   90.00
_cell.angle_beta   90.00
_cell.angle_gamma   90.00
#
_symmetry.space_group_name_H-M   'P 1'
#
loop_
_entity.id
_entity.type
_entity.pdbx_description
1 polymer ?
#
loop_
_entity_poly.entity_id
_entity_poly.type
_entity_poly.pdbx_seq_one_letter_code
_entity_poly.pdbx_strand_id
1 'polypeptide(L)'
;MAAKAKAVSSGNVFAVVGSDEGLVKERALELYRELTGGVDDGFTHETIDGVADNSDKAYEICSSTLQALQTLPMFGGDKVVWLRSANFFADDVTGRSERTLSGVERLRAMLEAGLPSGVKFLLTATGIDKRRAFWKALEKVAEVQVHD
;
A
#
# COMPACT_ATOMS: atom_id res chain seq x y z
N MET A 1 12.45 28.99 -3.13
CA MET A 1 11.95 28.49 -4.42
C MET A 1 10.90 27.43 -4.09
N ALA A 2 9.61 27.76 -4.21
CA ALA A 2 8.51 26.91 -3.77
C ALA A 2 8.25 25.82 -4.82
N ALA A 3 8.54 24.56 -4.48
CA ALA A 3 8.09 23.42 -5.27
C ALA A 3 6.57 23.31 -5.10
N LYS A 4 5.84 23.62 -6.17
CA LYS A 4 4.39 23.46 -6.26
C LYS A 4 4.03 22.00 -5.99
N ALA A 5 3.22 21.76 -4.95
CA ALA A 5 2.53 20.48 -4.76
C ALA A 5 1.67 20.22 -6.01
N LYS A 6 2.09 19.24 -6.81
CA LYS A 6 1.38 18.80 -8.00
C LYS A 6 0.29 17.84 -7.54
N ALA A 7 -0.91 18.04 -8.09
CA ALA A 7 -2.17 17.39 -7.73
C ALA A 7 -2.05 15.89 -7.44
N VAL A 8 -2.85 15.44 -6.45
CA VAL A 8 -3.15 14.04 -6.17
C VAL A 8 -3.67 13.39 -7.46
N SER A 9 -2.77 12.80 -8.22
CA SER A 9 -3.11 12.03 -9.41
C SER A 9 -3.61 10.67 -8.94
N SER A 10 -4.87 10.37 -9.25
CA SER A 10 -5.57 9.10 -9.04
C SER A 10 -4.94 7.88 -9.76
N GLY A 11 -3.64 7.91 -10.05
CA GLY A 11 -2.90 6.86 -10.76
C GLY A 11 -1.57 6.48 -10.09
N ASN A 12 -1.37 6.84 -8.81
CA ASN A 12 -0.15 6.49 -8.08
C ASN A 12 -0.40 5.42 -6.99
N VAL A 13 -1.64 5.02 -6.77
CA VAL A 13 -2.02 4.05 -5.74
C VAL A 13 -2.63 2.85 -6.43
N PHE A 14 -2.11 1.66 -6.14
CA PHE A 14 -2.51 0.40 -6.77
C PHE A 14 -2.82 -0.60 -5.67
N ALA A 15 -3.89 -1.38 -5.82
CA ALA A 15 -4.24 -2.43 -4.88
C ALA A 15 -4.59 -3.72 -5.63
N VAL A 16 -3.93 -4.82 -5.30
CA VAL A 16 -4.25 -6.16 -5.80
C VAL A 16 -4.73 -6.98 -4.63
N VAL A 17 -6.01 -7.33 -4.62
CA VAL A 17 -6.62 -8.08 -3.53
C VAL A 17 -7.30 -9.33 -4.06
N GLY A 18 -7.38 -10.39 -3.26
CA GLY A 18 -7.94 -11.62 -3.80
C GLY A 18 -7.78 -12.84 -2.92
N SER A 19 -8.71 -13.79 -3.06
CA SER A 19 -8.68 -15.07 -2.34
C SER A 19 -7.61 -16.00 -2.92
N ASP A 20 -7.32 -15.90 -4.22
CA ASP A 20 -6.27 -16.67 -4.88
C ASP A 20 -4.89 -16.00 -4.69
N GLU A 21 -4.16 -16.48 -3.68
CA GLU A 21 -2.84 -15.95 -3.34
C GLU A 21 -1.82 -16.08 -4.49
N GLY A 22 -1.96 -17.10 -5.34
CA GLY A 22 -1.08 -17.30 -6.49
C GLY A 22 -1.25 -16.17 -7.50
N LEU A 23 -2.48 -15.96 -7.97
CA LEU A 23 -2.82 -14.91 -8.93
C LEU A 23 -2.51 -13.52 -8.40
N VAL A 24 -2.84 -13.24 -7.12
CA VAL A 24 -2.53 -11.95 -6.48
C VAL A 24 -1.02 -11.70 -6.48
N LYS A 25 -0.20 -12.70 -6.15
CA LYS A 25 1.26 -12.58 -6.14
C LYS A 25 1.81 -12.38 -7.54
N GLU A 26 1.36 -13.15 -8.52
CA GLU A 26 1.81 -13.02 -9.91
C GLU A 26 1.49 -11.62 -10.45
N ARG A 27 0.21 -11.20 -10.34
CA ARG A 27 -0.22 -9.90 -10.85
C ARG A 27 0.46 -8.73 -10.13
N ALA A 28 0.67 -8.84 -8.83
CA ALA A 28 1.38 -7.83 -8.08
C ALA A 28 2.84 -7.69 -8.53
N LEU A 29 3.49 -8.80 -8.85
CA LEU A 29 4.89 -8.80 -9.27
C LEU A 29 5.04 -8.25 -10.68
N GLU A 30 4.07 -8.52 -11.56
CA GLU A 30 3.96 -7.86 -12.87
C GLU A 30 3.78 -6.35 -12.70
N LEU A 31 2.79 -5.92 -11.92
CA LEU A 31 2.55 -4.49 -11.66
C LEU A 31 3.76 -3.82 -11.03
N TYR A 32 4.41 -4.44 -10.06
CA TYR A 32 5.61 -3.90 -9.46
C TYR A 32 6.69 -3.66 -10.52
N ARG A 33 6.95 -4.65 -11.40
CA ARG A 33 7.89 -4.49 -12.52
C ARG A 33 7.47 -3.39 -13.49
N GLU A 34 6.19 -3.27 -13.81
CA GLU A 34 5.67 -2.18 -14.66
C GLU A 34 5.91 -0.81 -14.01
N LEU A 35 5.68 -0.70 -12.70
CA LEU A 35 5.82 0.54 -11.93
C LEU A 35 7.27 0.97 -11.74
N THR A 36 8.18 0.00 -11.57
CA THR A 36 9.64 0.22 -11.51
C THR A 36 10.30 0.30 -12.89
N GLY A 37 9.54 0.10 -13.97
CA GLY A 37 10.09 0.05 -15.34
C GLY A 37 11.08 -1.09 -15.55
N GLY A 38 11.01 -2.15 -14.73
CA GLY A 38 11.93 -3.27 -14.72
C GLY A 38 13.31 -2.97 -14.11
N VAL A 39 13.50 -1.79 -13.52
CA VAL A 39 14.74 -1.38 -12.86
C VAL A 39 14.51 -1.39 -11.36
N ASP A 40 14.92 -2.46 -10.68
CA ASP A 40 15.03 -2.45 -9.23
C ASP A 40 16.47 -2.07 -8.87
N ASP A 41 16.71 -0.77 -8.71
CA ASP A 41 18.04 -0.28 -8.31
C ASP A 41 18.37 -0.56 -6.84
N GLY A 42 17.40 -1.06 -6.06
CA GLY A 42 17.54 -1.43 -4.65
C GLY A 42 17.58 -0.25 -3.68
N PHE A 43 17.55 0.99 -4.17
CA PHE A 43 17.59 2.21 -3.35
C PHE A 43 16.32 3.07 -3.49
N THR A 44 15.68 3.04 -4.65
CA THR A 44 14.50 3.87 -4.95
C THR A 44 13.19 3.22 -4.53
N HIS A 45 13.14 1.88 -4.46
CA HIS A 45 11.91 1.14 -4.15
C HIS A 45 12.02 0.42 -2.80
N GLU A 46 10.90 0.36 -2.09
CA GLU A 46 10.81 -0.29 -0.78
C GLU A 46 9.70 -1.34 -0.79
N THR A 47 10.05 -2.57 -0.42
CA THR A 47 9.06 -3.63 -0.22
C THR A 47 8.92 -3.92 1.27
N ILE A 48 7.68 -3.90 1.75
CA ILE A 48 7.30 -4.09 3.14
C ILE A 48 6.45 -5.34 3.24
N ASP A 49 6.87 -6.28 4.08
CA ASP A 49 6.10 -7.50 4.32
C ASP A 49 4.92 -7.20 5.26
N GLY A 50 3.73 -7.53 4.77
CA GLY A 50 2.45 -7.28 5.40
C GLY A 50 1.95 -8.41 6.28
N VAL A 51 2.73 -9.47 6.50
CA VAL A 51 2.34 -10.57 7.36
C VAL A 51 2.46 -10.12 8.82
N ALA A 52 1.31 -9.98 9.48
CA ALA A 52 1.22 -9.69 10.89
C ALA A 52 0.75 -10.94 11.64
N ASP A 53 1.50 -11.34 12.66
CA ASP A 53 1.15 -12.41 13.60
C ASP A 53 0.33 -11.90 14.80
N ASN A 54 0.31 -10.58 15.04
CA ASN A 54 -0.49 -9.92 16.06
C ASN A 54 -0.82 -8.46 15.69
N SER A 55 -1.64 -7.81 16.51
CA SER A 55 -2.13 -6.45 16.24
C SER A 55 -1.08 -5.35 16.42
N ASP A 56 -0.08 -5.54 17.28
CA ASP A 56 1.05 -4.62 17.37
C ASP A 56 1.90 -4.70 16.10
N LYS A 57 2.15 -5.92 15.59
CA LYS A 57 2.89 -6.12 14.34
C LYS A 57 2.17 -5.47 13.16
N ALA A 58 0.85 -5.62 13.08
CA ALA A 58 0.04 -4.96 12.06
C ALA A 58 0.15 -3.42 12.12
N TYR A 59 0.14 -2.85 13.33
CA TYR A 59 0.34 -1.42 13.54
C TYR A 59 1.75 -0.95 13.15
N GLU A 60 2.78 -1.73 13.47
CA GLU A 60 4.16 -1.45 13.06
C GLU A 60 4.29 -1.46 11.54
N ILE A 61 3.72 -2.46 10.85
CA ILE A 61 3.73 -2.55 9.39
C ILE A 61 3.07 -1.32 8.76
N CYS A 62 1.90 -0.91 9.27
CA CYS A 62 1.23 0.30 8.80
C CYS A 62 2.11 1.55 9.03
N SER A 63 2.76 1.64 10.18
CA SER A 63 3.65 2.76 10.52
C SER A 63 4.89 2.80 9.64
N SER A 64 5.53 1.66 9.37
CA SER A 64 6.65 1.54 8.44
C SER A 64 6.24 1.93 7.01
N THR A 65 5.05 1.49 6.58
CA THR A 65 4.51 1.86 5.26
C THR A 65 4.31 3.37 5.15
N LEU A 66 3.74 3.99 6.19
CA LEU A 66 3.61 5.45 6.25
C LEU A 66 4.95 6.17 6.20
N GLN A 67 5.96 5.69 6.93
CA GLN A 67 7.30 6.28 6.90
C GLN A 67 7.93 6.17 5.51
N ALA A 68 7.81 5.01 4.85
CA ALA A 68 8.31 4.81 3.50
C ALA A 68 7.62 5.75 2.50
N LEU A 69 6.29 5.89 2.59
CA LEU A 69 5.52 6.78 1.71
C LEU A 69 5.82 8.27 1.92
N GLN A 70 6.20 8.67 3.14
CA GLN A 70 6.58 10.05 3.46
C GLN A 70 8.06 10.35 3.16
N THR A 71 8.86 9.33 2.91
CA THR A 71 10.29 9.49 2.61
C THR A 71 10.49 9.70 1.13
N LEU A 72 10.95 10.89 0.75
CA LEU A 72 11.25 11.23 -0.64
C LEU A 72 12.46 10.42 -1.15
N PRO A 73 12.44 9.98 -2.43
CA PRO A 73 13.59 9.31 -3.03
C PRO A 73 14.80 10.24 -3.05
N MET A 74 15.93 9.77 -2.54
CA MET A 74 17.17 10.56 -2.44
C MET A 74 17.80 10.84 -3.81
N PHE A 75 17.56 9.98 -4.80
CA PHE A 75 18.23 10.02 -6.11
C PHE A 75 17.36 10.56 -7.26
N GLY A 76 16.19 11.14 -6.96
CA GLY A 76 15.22 11.52 -7.97
C GLY A 76 14.58 10.30 -8.66
N GLY A 77 13.47 10.52 -9.38
CA GLY A 77 12.70 9.44 -10.00
C GLY A 77 11.48 9.00 -9.19
N ASP A 78 10.80 7.96 -9.68
CA ASP A 78 9.60 7.39 -9.06
C ASP A 78 9.96 6.32 -8.01
N LYS A 79 9.71 6.63 -6.75
CA LYS A 79 9.72 5.66 -5.65
C LYS A 79 8.49 4.77 -5.72
N VAL A 80 8.68 3.48 -5.49
CA VAL A 80 7.58 2.50 -5.39
C VAL A 80 7.64 1.89 -4.00
N VAL A 81 6.58 2.05 -3.23
CA VAL A 81 6.43 1.40 -1.92
C VAL A 81 5.42 0.27 -2.09
N TRP A 82 5.87 -0.96 -1.90
CA TRP A 82 5.04 -2.15 -2.02
C TRP A 82 4.78 -2.76 -0.65
N LEU A 83 3.55 -2.65 -0.15
CA LEU A 83 3.07 -3.43 0.98
C LEU A 83 2.55 -4.78 0.47
N ARG A 84 3.34 -5.84 0.62
CA ARG A 84 3.03 -7.18 0.08
C ARG A 84 2.41 -8.11 1.12
N SER A 85 1.54 -9.01 0.68
CA SER A 85 1.01 -10.12 1.51
C SER A 85 0.33 -9.65 2.81
N ALA A 86 -0.39 -8.53 2.77
CA ALA A 86 -1.02 -8.00 3.95
C ALA A 86 -2.22 -8.87 4.39
N ASN A 87 -2.15 -9.41 5.60
CA ASN A 87 -3.14 -10.36 6.13
C ASN A 87 -4.09 -9.76 7.18
N PHE A 88 -3.87 -8.50 7.60
CA PHE A 88 -4.59 -7.86 8.71
C PHE A 88 -5.75 -6.94 8.24
N PHE A 89 -6.08 -6.96 6.96
CA PHE A 89 -7.20 -6.22 6.38
C PHE A 89 -8.50 -7.02 6.35
N ALA A 90 -8.44 -8.31 6.65
CA ALA A 90 -9.59 -9.19 6.73
C ALA A 90 -10.34 -9.03 8.06
N ASP A 91 -11.48 -9.71 8.16
CA ASP A 91 -12.37 -9.63 9.31
C ASP A 91 -12.06 -10.68 10.39
N ASP A 92 -10.79 -10.73 10.79
CA ASP A 92 -10.24 -11.66 11.78
C ASP A 92 -9.86 -10.96 13.09
N VAL A 93 -9.38 -11.73 14.07
CA VAL A 93 -9.01 -11.25 15.42
C VAL A 93 -7.96 -10.13 15.34
N THR A 94 -6.96 -10.27 14.47
CA THR A 94 -5.91 -9.26 14.28
C THR A 94 -6.47 -8.03 13.57
N GLY A 95 -7.26 -8.23 12.52
CA GLY A 95 -7.87 -7.15 11.76
C GLY A 95 -8.88 -6.30 12.55
N ARG A 96 -9.56 -6.88 13.54
CA ARG A 96 -10.55 -6.18 14.39
C ARG A 96 -9.96 -5.47 15.60
N SER A 97 -8.70 -5.72 15.93
CA SER A 97 -8.06 -5.09 17.09
C SER A 97 -7.97 -3.57 16.93
N GLU A 98 -8.26 -2.81 17.99
CA GLU A 98 -8.13 -1.34 17.98
C GLU A 98 -6.74 -0.87 17.55
N ARG A 99 -5.70 -1.63 17.89
CA ARG A 99 -4.31 -1.33 17.53
C ARG A 99 -4.11 -1.39 16.02
N THR A 100 -4.58 -2.45 15.38
CA THR A 100 -4.56 -2.60 13.92
C THR A 100 -5.40 -1.53 13.24
N LEU A 101 -6.63 -1.32 13.71
CA LEU A 101 -7.55 -0.32 13.17
C LEU A 101 -6.94 1.09 13.22
N SER A 102 -6.23 1.43 14.29
CA SER A 102 -5.52 2.71 14.41
C SER A 102 -4.41 2.85 13.36
N GLY A 103 -3.67 1.78 13.08
CA GLY A 103 -2.64 1.77 12.03
C GLY A 103 -3.24 1.91 10.63
N VAL A 104 -4.30 1.16 10.36
CA VAL A 104 -5.03 1.18 9.08
C VAL A 104 -5.68 2.53 8.82
N GLU A 105 -6.29 3.17 9.83
CA GLU A 105 -6.86 4.53 9.68
C GLU A 105 -5.80 5.57 9.37
N ARG A 106 -4.60 5.47 9.96
CA ARG A 106 -3.49 6.39 9.63
C ARG A 106 -3.03 6.19 8.19
N LEU A 107 -2.92 4.94 7.73
CA LEU A 107 -2.59 4.62 6.35
C LEU A 107 -3.67 5.16 5.39
N ARG A 108 -4.94 4.93 5.72
CA ARG A 108 -6.10 5.44 4.99
C ARG A 108 -6.04 6.96 4.83
N ALA A 109 -5.88 7.69 5.94
CA ALA A 109 -5.85 9.14 5.94
C ALA A 109 -4.70 9.68 5.08
N MET A 110 -3.55 8.99 5.06
CA MET A 110 -2.43 9.36 4.20
C MET A 110 -2.73 9.13 2.72
N LEU A 111 -3.35 8.01 2.37
CA LEU A 111 -3.78 7.74 0.99
C LEU A 111 -4.86 8.74 0.51
N GLU A 112 -5.81 9.11 1.38
CA GLU A 112 -6.83 10.12 1.09
C GLU A 112 -6.25 11.55 0.99
N ALA A 113 -5.22 11.87 1.78
CA ALA A 113 -4.49 13.13 1.66
C ALA A 113 -3.66 13.21 0.36
N GLY A 114 -3.30 12.05 -0.19
CA GLY A 114 -2.56 11.91 -1.43
C GLY A 114 -1.07 11.70 -1.23
N LEU A 115 -0.46 10.97 -2.17
CA LEU A 115 0.97 10.66 -2.15
C LEU A 115 1.82 11.83 -2.68
N PRO A 116 3.05 11.99 -2.18
CA PRO A 116 4.01 12.93 -2.76
C PRO A 116 4.26 12.65 -4.24
N SER A 117 4.61 13.69 -5.00
CA SER A 117 4.97 13.54 -6.41
C SER A 117 6.20 12.64 -6.56
N GLY A 118 6.12 11.63 -7.44
CA GLY A 118 7.19 10.64 -7.60
C GLY A 118 7.16 9.53 -6.55
N VAL A 119 6.06 9.37 -5.80
CA VAL A 119 5.85 8.20 -4.93
C VAL A 119 4.61 7.46 -5.43
N LYS A 120 4.79 6.16 -5.66
CA LYS A 120 3.76 5.19 -6.02
C LYS A 120 3.60 4.17 -4.90
N PHE A 121 2.38 3.76 -4.62
CA PHE A 121 2.05 2.76 -3.60
C PHE A 121 1.39 1.55 -4.27
N LEU A 122 1.88 0.36 -3.93
CA LEU A 122 1.27 -0.90 -4.29
C LEU A 122 0.89 -1.65 -3.01
N LEU A 123 -0.38 -2.02 -2.89
CA LEU A 123 -0.89 -2.87 -1.81
C LEU A 123 -1.23 -4.25 -2.37
N THR A 124 -0.83 -5.31 -1.68
CA THR A 124 -1.37 -6.64 -1.94
C THR A 124 -1.89 -7.29 -0.68
N ALA A 125 -3.08 -7.86 -0.76
CA ALA A 125 -3.74 -8.49 0.38
C ALA A 125 -4.51 -9.73 -0.08
N THR A 126 -4.40 -10.82 0.69
CA THR A 126 -5.13 -12.07 0.44
C THR A 126 -6.57 -12.03 0.95
N GLY A 127 -6.91 -11.00 1.73
CA GLY A 127 -8.26 -10.79 2.23
C GLY A 127 -8.43 -9.36 2.69
N ILE A 128 -9.50 -8.71 2.22
CA ILE A 128 -9.88 -7.36 2.64
C ILE A 128 -11.37 -7.30 2.90
N ASP A 129 -11.74 -6.76 4.04
CA ASP A 129 -13.14 -6.55 4.38
C ASP A 129 -13.70 -5.33 3.63
N LYS A 130 -14.48 -5.60 2.59
CA LYS A 130 -15.11 -4.59 1.72
C LYS A 130 -16.10 -3.67 2.46
N ARG A 131 -16.53 -4.03 3.68
CA ARG A 131 -17.42 -3.20 4.50
C ARG A 131 -16.67 -2.07 5.21
N ARG A 132 -15.35 -2.18 5.35
CA ARG A 132 -14.51 -1.23 6.09
C ARG A 132 -14.26 0.05 5.33
N ALA A 133 -14.02 1.12 6.08
CA ALA A 133 -13.75 2.44 5.52
C ALA A 133 -12.46 2.48 4.69
N PHE A 134 -11.47 1.64 5.03
CA PHE A 134 -10.23 1.49 4.26
C PHE A 134 -10.48 1.02 2.82
N TRP A 135 -11.33 0.00 2.62
CA TRP A 135 -11.71 -0.46 1.28
C TRP A 135 -12.37 0.66 0.47
N LYS A 136 -13.35 1.34 1.07
CA LYS A 136 -14.04 2.47 0.43
C LYS A 136 -13.11 3.63 0.07
N ALA A 137 -12.04 3.83 0.85
CA ALA A 137 -11.02 4.83 0.54
C ALA A 137 -10.15 4.36 -0.63
N LEU A 138 -9.69 3.10 -0.62
CA LEU A 138 -8.94 2.51 -1.73
C LEU A 138 -9.71 2.58 -3.03
N GLU A 139 -10.99 2.24 -3.06
CA GLU A 139 -11.82 2.34 -4.28
C GLU A 139 -11.89 3.75 -4.87
N LYS A 140 -11.64 4.79 -4.07
CA LYS A 140 -11.67 6.19 -4.52
C LYS A 140 -10.31 6.69 -5.00
N VAL A 141 -9.23 6.22 -4.38
CA VAL A 141 -7.88 6.78 -4.57
C VAL A 141 -6.93 5.84 -5.31
N ALA A 142 -7.27 4.55 -5.39
CA ALA A 142 -6.43 3.49 -5.92
C ALA A 142 -7.08 2.74 -7.08
N GLU A 143 -6.24 2.24 -7.98
CA GLU A 143 -6.65 1.27 -8.99
C GLU A 143 -6.68 -0.12 -8.35
N VAL A 144 -7.89 -0.59 -8.05
CA VAL A 144 -8.13 -1.85 -7.35
C VAL A 144 -8.38 -2.98 -8.35
N GLN A 145 -7.57 -4.03 -8.27
CA GLN A 145 -7.73 -5.29 -9.00
C GLN A 145 -8.10 -6.40 -8.03
N VAL A 146 -9.20 -7.09 -8.31
CA VAL A 146 -9.71 -8.19 -7.48
C VAL A 146 -9.54 -9.51 -8.21
N HIS A 147 -8.86 -10.47 -7.59
CA HIS A 147 -8.60 -11.81 -8.14
C HIS A 147 -9.11 -12.89 -7.17
N ASP A 148 -10.31 -13.41 -7.41
CA ASP A 148 -10.95 -14.47 -6.59
C ASP A 148 -10.82 -15.85 -7.25
#